data_AF-A0A7L1IW63-F1
#
_entry.id   AF-A0A7L1IW63-F1
#
_cell.length_a   1.000
_cell.length_b   1.000
_cell.length_c   1.000
_cell.angle_alpha   90.00
_cell.angle_beta   90.00
_cell.angle_gamma   90.00
#
_symmetry.space_group_name_H-M   'P 1'
#
loop_
_entity.id
_entity.type
_entity.pdbx_description
1 polymer ?
#
loop_
_entity_poly.entity_id
_entity_poly.type
_entity_poly.pdbx_seq_one_letter_code
_entity_poly.pdbx_strand_id
1 'polypeptide(L)'
;MGELPGPVTEKLQISTKLDSAHPLTAHAPATKYYTALVTGDLRSLEILTDRYYQDVNLVFEINKNELEWQVKSQASYGLSGLWSLEYKQELSTPLCLATRWGHTACLRHLLRRRADPDLAPGGQGPLHEACLGGHTDCVELLLEHKADPNLRNDEGLAPLHLCTSQDSLGCAKLLLRHGAIIDLPSEDGGETALHVAARHCLYDHARLYLRHGACVDARSTREETALGILCGQAPGTGEVCLQFCQLLAAHGADVDARDETRRSPLHKACGAANASLACFLLQRGADVNAIDYNGVSPLGCALQSAAFKRELRPHLAIQLLLNHGSQKIWPPAFVKVLKSCAAVPEIIEVLFNSYSQIHISEKWAEAVPEEVFQRHQLFYESFFRLAGTARSLQHLCRSTIRKKFGSKCHCLIPLLPVPKPLHDYLLLKPEGVVL
;
A
#
# COMPACT_ATOMS: atom_id res chain seq x y z
N MET A 1 9.38 -22.48 -3.87
CA MET A 1 10.54 -23.36 -3.63
C MET A 1 11.72 -22.44 -3.33
N GLY A 2 12.06 -22.29 -2.05
CA GLY A 2 13.15 -21.43 -1.63
C GLY A 2 14.49 -22.12 -1.88
N GLU A 3 15.42 -21.41 -2.51
CA GLU A 3 16.80 -21.85 -2.62
C GLU A 3 17.40 -22.00 -1.21
N LEU A 4 18.00 -23.16 -0.94
CA LEU A 4 18.88 -23.34 0.21
C LEU A 4 20.03 -22.32 0.07
N PRO A 5 20.43 -21.61 1.15
CA PRO A 5 21.62 -20.78 1.06
C PRO A 5 22.82 -21.68 0.74
N GLY A 6 23.64 -21.25 -0.21
CA GLY A 6 24.92 -21.90 -0.52
C GLY A 6 25.83 -21.96 0.72
N PRO A 7 26.94 -22.73 0.67
CA PRO A 7 27.83 -22.90 1.80
C PRO A 7 28.31 -21.53 2.29
N VAL A 8 27.91 -21.21 3.53
CA VAL A 8 28.17 -19.95 4.23
C VAL A 8 29.65 -19.59 4.12
N THR A 9 29.97 -18.57 3.33
CA THR A 9 31.26 -17.85 3.36
C THR A 9 31.20 -16.67 4.33
N GLU A 10 30.34 -16.74 5.34
CA GLU A 10 30.08 -15.68 6.32
C GLU A 10 30.87 -15.97 7.61
N LYS A 11 31.53 -14.95 8.17
CA LYS A 11 32.22 -15.07 9.47
C LYS A 11 31.17 -15.03 10.58
N LEU A 12 30.76 -16.20 11.07
CA LEU A 12 29.87 -16.35 12.22
C LEU A 12 30.66 -16.23 13.54
N GLN A 13 30.29 -15.29 14.39
CA GLN A 13 30.76 -15.21 15.77
C GLN A 13 29.59 -15.48 16.73
N ILE A 14 29.84 -16.23 17.81
CA ILE A 14 28.82 -16.51 18.85
C ILE A 14 29.32 -15.94 20.17
N SER A 15 28.57 -15.01 20.73
CA SER A 15 28.82 -14.40 22.03
C SER A 15 27.69 -14.76 23.01
N THR A 16 28.01 -14.78 24.31
CA THR A 16 27.02 -15.12 25.36
C THR A 16 26.26 -13.90 25.85
N LYS A 17 26.79 -12.68 25.63
CA LYS A 17 26.17 -11.37 25.91
C LYS A 17 26.72 -10.28 24.99
N LEU A 18 25.92 -9.25 24.74
CA LEU A 18 26.25 -8.05 23.94
C LEU A 18 27.56 -7.35 24.38
N ASP A 19 27.92 -7.46 25.67
CA ASP A 19 29.13 -6.84 26.27
C ASP A 19 30.25 -7.85 26.64
N SER A 20 30.09 -9.15 26.36
CA SER A 20 31.10 -10.14 26.74
C SER A 20 32.20 -10.26 25.68
N ALA A 21 33.35 -9.65 25.92
CA ALA A 21 34.57 -9.78 25.10
C ALA A 21 35.24 -11.17 25.13
N HIS A 22 34.49 -12.21 25.51
CA HIS A 22 34.96 -13.59 25.62
C HIS A 22 34.13 -14.48 24.71
N PRO A 23 34.55 -14.68 23.44
CA PRO A 23 33.94 -15.69 22.60
C PRO A 23 34.03 -17.05 23.30
N LEU A 24 32.96 -17.84 23.21
CA LEU A 24 32.96 -19.22 23.68
C LEU A 24 34.17 -19.96 23.10
N THR A 25 34.77 -20.83 23.90
CA THR A 25 35.99 -21.61 23.61
C THR A 25 36.14 -21.97 22.13
N ALA A 26 37.34 -21.75 21.56
CA ALA A 26 37.72 -21.89 20.15
C ALA A 26 37.47 -23.28 19.48
N HIS A 27 36.78 -24.21 20.17
CA HIS A 27 36.43 -25.55 19.71
C HIS A 27 34.91 -25.81 19.58
N ALA A 28 34.05 -24.83 19.85
CA ALA A 28 32.60 -25.02 19.66
C ALA A 28 32.25 -25.01 18.16
N PRO A 29 31.48 -26.00 17.64
CA PRO A 29 31.12 -26.08 16.23
C PRO A 29 29.97 -25.12 15.90
N ALA A 30 30.24 -23.81 16.03
CA ALA A 30 29.30 -22.71 15.79
C ALA A 30 28.57 -22.83 14.45
N THR A 31 29.31 -23.17 13.39
CA THR A 31 28.77 -23.39 12.05
C THR A 31 27.80 -24.56 12.00
N LYS A 32 28.09 -25.68 12.68
CA LYS A 32 27.20 -26.85 12.72
C LYS A 32 25.92 -26.56 13.52
N TYR A 33 26.04 -25.79 14.59
CA TYR A 33 24.90 -25.37 15.41
C TYR A 33 23.99 -24.42 14.64
N TYR A 34 24.56 -23.43 13.96
CA TYR A 34 23.84 -22.56 13.04
C TYR A 34 23.17 -23.36 11.91
N THR A 35 23.88 -24.28 11.25
CA THR A 35 23.27 -25.10 10.19
C THR A 35 22.12 -25.95 10.72
N ALA A 36 22.24 -26.53 11.93
CA ALA A 36 21.16 -27.32 12.52
C ALA A 36 19.91 -26.48 12.83
N LEU A 37 20.08 -25.22 13.22
CA LEU A 37 18.99 -24.26 13.41
C LEU A 37 18.31 -23.89 12.09
N VAL A 38 19.08 -23.73 11.01
CA VAL A 38 18.55 -23.40 9.68
C VAL A 38 17.87 -24.60 9.03
N THR A 39 18.45 -25.80 9.14
CA THR A 39 17.89 -27.03 8.56
C THR A 39 16.72 -27.59 9.37
N GLY A 40 16.61 -27.24 10.66
CA GLY A 40 15.59 -27.79 11.57
C GLY A 40 15.96 -29.16 12.13
N ASP A 41 17.23 -29.53 12.13
CA ASP A 41 17.71 -30.83 12.61
C ASP A 41 17.70 -30.91 14.15
N LEU A 42 16.54 -31.24 14.72
CA LEU A 42 16.35 -31.35 16.16
C LEU A 42 17.39 -32.24 16.85
N ARG A 43 17.69 -33.43 16.30
CA ARG A 43 18.63 -34.37 16.93
C ARG A 43 20.04 -33.79 17.05
N SER A 44 20.48 -33.10 15.99
CA SER A 44 21.79 -32.45 15.96
C SER A 44 21.81 -31.27 16.92
N LEU A 45 20.72 -30.51 16.98
CA LEU A 45 20.56 -29.40 17.92
C LEU A 45 20.66 -29.89 19.37
N GLU A 46 19.87 -30.89 19.77
CA GLU A 46 19.87 -31.45 21.14
C GLU A 46 21.27 -31.88 21.59
N ILE A 47 22.00 -32.60 20.74
CA ILE A 47 23.36 -33.06 21.05
C ILE A 47 24.32 -31.87 21.21
N LEU A 48 24.19 -30.85 20.38
CA LEU A 48 25.07 -29.68 20.40
C LEU A 48 24.77 -28.75 21.58
N THR A 49 23.48 -28.54 21.89
CA THR A 49 23.05 -27.75 23.05
C THR A 49 23.51 -28.41 24.35
N ASP A 50 23.32 -29.73 24.49
CA ASP A 50 23.72 -30.47 25.70
C ASP A 50 25.24 -30.47 25.94
N ARG A 51 26.04 -30.50 24.86
CA ARG A 51 27.50 -30.63 24.94
C ARG A 51 28.24 -29.30 25.02
N TYR A 52 27.77 -28.27 24.31
CA TYR A 52 28.56 -27.04 24.08
C TYR A 52 27.85 -25.75 24.51
N TYR A 53 26.51 -25.72 24.57
CA TYR A 53 25.75 -24.49 24.76
C TYR A 53 24.71 -24.66 25.88
N GLN A 54 25.18 -24.61 27.14
CA GLN A 54 24.30 -24.69 28.32
C GLN A 54 23.44 -23.43 28.48
N ASP A 55 23.96 -22.27 28.08
CA ASP A 55 23.17 -21.05 27.94
C ASP A 55 22.58 -21.01 26.52
N VAL A 56 21.25 -20.86 26.44
CA VAL A 56 20.50 -20.87 25.19
C VAL A 56 20.27 -19.44 24.67
N ASN A 57 20.50 -18.43 25.51
CA ASN A 57 20.37 -17.01 25.17
C ASN A 57 21.64 -16.48 24.49
N LEU A 58 22.13 -17.22 23.50
CA LEU A 58 23.31 -16.85 22.71
C LEU A 58 22.95 -15.75 21.71
N VAL A 59 23.91 -14.88 21.43
CA VAL A 59 23.84 -13.90 20.35
C VAL A 59 24.77 -14.37 19.23
N PHE A 60 24.19 -14.64 18.07
CA PHE A 60 24.91 -14.84 16.83
C PHE A 60 25.15 -13.50 16.18
N GLU A 61 26.41 -13.22 15.87
CA GLU A 61 26.84 -12.10 15.05
C GLU A 61 27.10 -12.65 13.64
N ILE A 62 26.14 -12.39 12.75
CA ILE A 62 26.19 -12.84 11.36
C ILE A 62 26.66 -11.68 10.51
N ASN A 63 27.90 -11.76 10.03
CA ASN A 63 28.46 -10.78 9.09
C ASN A 63 27.98 -11.09 7.67
N LYS A 64 27.03 -10.30 7.15
CA LYS A 64 26.64 -10.39 5.73
C LYS A 64 27.72 -9.73 4.87
N ASN A 65 27.89 -10.21 3.63
CA ASN A 65 28.83 -9.63 2.65
C ASN A 65 28.40 -8.26 2.09
N GLU A 66 27.44 -7.59 2.73
CA GLU A 66 26.96 -6.27 2.36
C GLU A 66 27.61 -5.21 3.24
N LEU A 67 28.13 -4.16 2.62
CA LEU A 67 28.84 -3.07 3.31
C LEU A 67 27.87 -1.91 3.57
N GLU A 68 27.74 -1.48 4.81
CA GLU A 68 26.95 -0.33 5.24
C GLU A 68 27.85 0.75 5.84
N TRP A 69 27.48 2.01 5.61
CA TRP A 69 28.16 3.15 6.22
C TRP A 69 27.60 3.39 7.62
N GLN A 70 28.40 3.11 8.64
CA GLN A 70 28.03 3.34 10.04
C GLN A 70 28.79 4.52 10.63
N VAL A 71 28.14 5.29 11.51
CA VAL A 71 28.74 6.43 12.22
C VAL A 71 29.30 5.95 13.56
N LYS A 72 30.62 5.98 13.72
CA LYS A 72 31.28 5.38 14.91
C LYS A 72 31.35 6.24 16.16
N SER A 73 31.00 7.53 16.10
CA SER A 73 30.81 8.31 17.33
C SER A 73 30.00 9.57 17.10
N GLN A 74 29.03 9.81 17.97
CA GLN A 74 28.58 11.14 18.32
C GLN A 74 29.57 11.66 19.37
N ALA A 75 30.77 12.04 18.93
CA ALA A 75 31.76 12.60 19.83
C ALA A 75 31.21 13.88 20.45
N SER A 76 31.55 14.11 21.72
CA SER A 76 31.10 15.20 22.60
C SER A 76 31.43 16.63 22.12
N TYR A 77 31.92 16.78 20.89
CA TYR A 77 32.15 18.05 20.20
C TYR A 77 31.89 17.92 18.69
N GLY A 78 30.71 18.32 18.24
CA GLY A 78 30.42 18.68 16.83
C GLY A 78 29.73 17.62 15.96
N LEU A 79 28.93 18.11 14.99
CA LEU A 79 28.07 17.37 14.05
C LEU A 79 28.82 16.53 12.98
N SER A 80 30.09 16.20 13.18
CA SER A 80 30.90 15.45 12.21
C SER A 80 31.20 14.03 12.72
N GLY A 81 30.29 13.09 12.46
CA GLY A 81 30.54 11.67 12.69
C GLY A 81 31.51 11.10 11.67
N LEU A 82 32.52 10.35 12.13
CA LEU A 82 33.38 9.55 11.26
C LEU A 82 32.54 8.40 10.67
N TRP A 83 32.36 8.40 9.36
CA TRP A 83 31.71 7.31 8.63
C TRP A 83 32.73 6.21 8.34
N SER A 84 32.46 5.00 8.81
CA SER A 84 33.24 3.81 8.45
C SER A 84 32.37 2.84 7.66
N LEU A 85 32.94 2.29 6.58
CA LEU A 85 32.30 1.27 5.77
C LEU A 85 32.55 -0.10 6.43
N GLU A 86 31.53 -0.68 7.04
CA GLU A 86 31.60 -1.95 7.76
C GLU A 86 30.60 -2.96 7.20
N TYR A 87 30.87 -4.25 7.39
CA TYR A 87 29.92 -5.28 7.02
C TYR A 87 28.68 -5.18 7.91
N LYS A 88 27.50 -5.35 7.32
CA LYS A 88 26.24 -5.41 8.06
C LYS A 88 26.30 -6.56 9.06
N GLN A 89 26.23 -6.22 10.35
CA GLN A 89 26.19 -7.18 11.45
C GLN A 89 24.74 -7.44 11.83
N GLU A 90 24.27 -8.66 11.62
CA GLU A 90 22.96 -9.07 12.12
C GLU A 90 23.13 -9.84 13.42
N LEU A 91 22.63 -9.26 14.51
CA LEU A 91 22.55 -9.90 15.81
C LEU A 91 21.27 -10.73 15.88
N SER A 92 21.40 -12.04 16.04
CA SER A 92 20.24 -12.95 16.11
C SER A 92 20.39 -13.96 17.23
N THR A 93 19.28 -14.38 17.84
CA THR A 93 19.28 -15.47 18.83
C THR A 93 19.01 -16.81 18.14
N PRO A 94 19.42 -17.95 18.73
CA PRO A 94 19.02 -19.27 18.22
C PRO A 94 17.49 -19.40 18.16
N LEU A 95 16.80 -18.73 19.09
CA LEU A 95 15.35 -18.68 19.13
C LEU A 95 14.78 -17.95 17.90
N CYS A 96 15.28 -16.74 17.58
CA CYS A 96 14.88 -15.99 16.39
C CYS A 96 15.17 -16.75 15.09
N LEU A 97 16.28 -17.47 15.01
CA LEU A 97 16.60 -18.27 13.82
C LEU A 97 15.62 -19.44 13.65
N ALA A 98 15.32 -20.17 14.73
CA ALA A 98 14.35 -21.24 14.67
C ALA A 98 12.93 -20.74 14.31
N THR A 99 12.52 -19.57 14.81
CA THR A 99 11.22 -18.97 14.50
C THR A 99 11.13 -18.47 13.07
N ARG A 100 12.18 -17.81 12.55
CA ARG A 100 12.25 -17.30 11.18
C ARG A 100 11.96 -18.38 10.14
N TRP A 101 12.50 -19.58 10.36
CA TRP A 101 12.32 -20.73 9.47
C TRP A 101 11.08 -21.59 9.79
N GLY A 102 10.37 -21.32 10.89
CA GLY A 102 9.17 -22.06 11.27
C GLY A 102 9.45 -23.43 11.93
N HIS A 103 10.64 -23.64 12.49
CA HIS A 103 11.03 -24.93 13.08
C HIS A 103 10.47 -25.09 14.50
N THR A 104 9.18 -25.43 14.60
CA THR A 104 8.44 -25.56 15.87
C THR A 104 9.06 -26.54 16.87
N ALA A 105 9.65 -27.63 16.39
CA ALA A 105 10.28 -28.63 17.24
C ALA A 105 11.57 -28.10 17.90
N CYS A 106 12.43 -27.43 17.13
CA CYS A 106 13.62 -26.77 17.64
C CYS A 106 13.25 -25.64 18.61
N LEU A 107 12.24 -24.84 18.24
CA LEU A 107 11.71 -23.77 19.08
C LEU A 107 11.25 -24.28 20.45
N ARG A 108 10.45 -25.36 20.48
CA ARG A 108 9.98 -25.99 21.72
C ARG A 108 11.13 -26.51 22.58
N HIS A 109 12.17 -27.06 21.97
CA HIS A 109 13.36 -27.50 22.72
C HIS A 109 14.07 -26.32 23.39
N LEU A 110 14.29 -25.23 22.64
CA LEU A 110 14.96 -24.03 23.15
C LEU A 110 14.15 -23.36 24.29
N LEU A 111 12.82 -23.26 24.14
CA LEU A 111 11.94 -22.69 25.18
C LEU A 111 11.91 -23.55 26.47
N ARG A 112 11.95 -24.88 26.36
CA ARG A 112 12.06 -25.78 27.53
C ARG A 112 13.37 -25.56 28.30
N ARG A 113 14.41 -25.10 27.63
CA ARG A 113 15.70 -24.75 28.22
C ARG A 113 15.74 -23.32 28.79
N ARG A 114 14.59 -22.67 28.96
CA ARG A 114 14.44 -21.30 29.46
C ARG A 114 15.09 -20.24 28.57
N ALA A 115 15.05 -20.44 27.25
CA ALA A 115 15.31 -19.35 26.32
C ALA A 115 14.32 -18.20 26.57
N ASP A 116 14.82 -16.97 26.58
CA ASP A 116 14.01 -15.77 26.78
C ASP A 116 13.25 -15.45 25.48
N PRO A 117 11.90 -15.48 25.48
CA PRO A 117 11.10 -15.24 24.28
C PRO A 117 11.10 -13.78 23.82
N ASP A 118 11.49 -12.83 24.67
CA ASP A 118 11.50 -11.39 24.35
C ASP A 118 12.91 -10.88 23.99
N LEU A 119 13.93 -11.75 23.99
CA LEU A 119 15.30 -11.38 23.71
C LEU A 119 15.49 -11.01 22.22
N ALA A 120 15.67 -9.71 21.96
CA ALA A 120 15.81 -9.13 20.63
C ALA A 120 17.13 -8.35 20.47
N PRO A 121 18.30 -9.02 20.35
CA PRO A 121 19.60 -8.35 20.31
C PRO A 121 19.84 -7.56 19.02
N GLY A 122 19.18 -7.93 17.92
CA GLY A 122 19.21 -7.19 16.65
C GLY A 122 17.92 -6.43 16.37
N GLY A 123 17.21 -6.04 17.44
CA GLY A 123 15.97 -5.27 17.34
C GLY A 123 14.73 -6.05 16.97
N GLN A 124 14.87 -7.20 16.29
CA GLN A 124 13.75 -8.08 15.95
C GLN A 124 13.68 -9.29 16.89
N GLY A 125 12.63 -9.32 17.69
CA GLY A 125 12.34 -10.45 18.60
C GLY A 125 11.78 -11.70 17.89
N PRO A 126 11.80 -12.86 18.56
CA PRO A 126 11.30 -14.13 18.01
C PRO A 126 9.83 -14.06 17.54
N LEU A 127 8.99 -13.32 18.27
CA LEU A 127 7.58 -13.14 17.95
C LEU A 127 7.39 -12.32 16.66
N HIS A 128 8.26 -11.34 16.41
CA HIS A 128 8.26 -10.54 15.19
C HIS A 128 8.55 -11.39 13.96
N GLU A 129 9.60 -12.21 14.02
CA GLU A 129 10.01 -13.15 12.96
C GLU A 129 8.92 -14.18 12.66
N ALA A 130 8.27 -14.71 13.71
CA ALA A 130 7.18 -15.66 13.54
C ALA A 130 5.95 -15.03 12.84
N CYS A 131 5.63 -13.77 13.15
CA CYS A 131 4.53 -13.04 12.50
C CYS A 131 4.84 -12.70 11.04
N LEU A 132 6.08 -12.28 10.76
CA LEU A 132 6.56 -11.99 9.40
C LEU A 132 6.54 -13.24 8.52
N GLY A 133 6.96 -14.39 9.07
CA GLY A 133 6.95 -15.68 8.37
C GLY A 133 5.57 -16.36 8.29
N GLY A 134 4.55 -15.86 8.99
CA GLY A 134 3.24 -16.50 9.06
C GLY A 134 3.22 -17.83 9.83
N HIS A 135 4.20 -18.06 10.71
CA HIS A 135 4.38 -19.31 11.45
C HIS A 135 3.48 -19.37 12.69
N THR A 136 2.22 -19.71 12.48
CA THR A 136 1.18 -19.73 13.52
C THR A 136 1.53 -20.58 14.74
N ASP A 137 2.03 -21.79 14.53
CA ASP A 137 2.46 -22.71 15.60
C ASP A 137 3.60 -22.14 16.44
N CYS A 138 4.52 -21.39 15.81
CA CYS A 138 5.62 -20.73 16.53
C CYS A 138 5.08 -19.59 17.41
N VAL A 139 4.13 -18.81 16.91
CA VAL A 139 3.47 -17.73 17.67
C VAL A 139 2.73 -18.31 18.88
N GLU A 140 2.00 -19.41 18.71
CA GLU A 140 1.29 -20.07 19.82
C GLU A 140 2.27 -20.48 20.93
N LEU A 141 3.36 -21.18 20.59
CA LEU A 141 4.37 -21.60 21.56
C LEU A 141 5.04 -20.43 22.29
N LEU A 142 5.36 -19.34 21.58
CA LEU A 142 5.96 -18.16 22.20
C LEU A 142 5.00 -17.48 23.18
N LEU A 143 3.73 -17.34 22.80
CA LEU A 143 2.71 -16.72 23.66
C LEU A 143 2.36 -17.59 24.88
N GLU A 144 2.37 -18.92 24.75
CA GLU A 144 2.26 -19.84 25.90
C GLU A 144 3.41 -19.67 26.91
N HIS A 145 4.60 -19.33 26.41
CA HIS A 145 5.79 -19.05 27.21
C HIS A 145 5.89 -17.58 27.69
N LYS A 146 4.77 -16.83 27.63
CA LYS A 146 4.65 -15.44 28.11
C LYS A 146 5.46 -14.39 27.35
N ALA A 147 5.69 -14.59 26.05
CA ALA A 147 6.18 -13.52 25.18
C ALA A 147 5.23 -12.31 25.23
N ASP A 148 5.76 -11.09 25.23
CA ASP A 148 4.93 -9.89 25.19
C ASP A 148 4.38 -9.65 23.76
N PRO A 149 3.05 -9.72 23.56
CA PRO A 149 2.45 -9.52 22.25
C PRO A 149 2.51 -8.08 21.74
N ASN A 150 2.95 -7.12 22.57
CA ASN A 150 3.05 -5.70 22.25
C ASN A 150 4.50 -5.19 22.19
N LEU A 151 5.49 -6.07 22.38
CA LEU A 151 6.90 -5.71 22.30
C LEU A 151 7.19 -5.06 20.95
N ARG A 152 7.81 -3.89 20.93
CA ARG A 152 8.18 -3.21 19.68
C ARG A 152 9.56 -3.66 19.22
N ASN A 153 9.76 -3.79 17.91
CA ASN A 153 11.08 -3.93 17.33
C ASN A 153 11.81 -2.57 17.25
N ASP A 154 13.06 -2.55 16.79
CA ASP A 154 13.85 -1.31 16.62
C ASP A 154 13.24 -0.31 15.61
N GLU A 155 12.36 -0.77 14.73
CA GLU A 155 11.59 0.06 13.79
C GLU A 155 10.28 0.60 14.44
N GLY A 156 10.08 0.33 15.73
CA GLY A 156 8.89 0.72 16.47
C GLY A 156 7.61 -0.02 16.08
N LEU A 157 7.74 -1.16 15.39
CA LEU A 157 6.64 -2.02 14.96
C LEU A 157 6.35 -3.09 15.99
N ALA A 158 5.09 -3.17 16.42
CA ALA A 158 4.58 -4.30 17.21
C ALA A 158 4.30 -5.54 16.31
N PRO A 159 4.19 -6.77 16.87
CA PRO A 159 4.01 -8.01 16.12
C PRO A 159 2.78 -8.02 15.20
N LEU A 160 1.69 -7.35 15.59
CA LEU A 160 0.49 -7.19 14.74
C LEU A 160 0.77 -6.42 13.44
N HIS A 161 1.71 -5.47 13.44
CA HIS A 161 2.10 -4.72 12.24
C HIS A 161 2.90 -5.58 11.25
N LEU A 162 3.52 -6.66 11.71
CA LEU A 162 4.31 -7.55 10.86
C LEU A 162 3.46 -8.64 10.18
N CYS A 163 2.16 -8.71 10.50
CA CYS A 163 1.20 -9.57 9.84
C CYS A 163 0.83 -9.01 8.44
N THR A 164 1.77 -9.12 7.48
CA THR A 164 1.67 -8.53 6.13
C THR A 164 1.23 -9.50 5.05
N SER A 165 1.15 -10.79 5.36
CA SER A 165 0.74 -11.86 4.42
C SER A 165 -0.58 -12.50 4.84
N GLN A 166 -1.28 -13.13 3.90
CA GLN A 166 -2.51 -13.87 4.20
C GLN A 166 -2.27 -15.02 5.21
N ASP A 167 -1.09 -15.66 5.15
CA ASP A 167 -0.71 -16.77 6.03
C ASP A 167 -0.57 -16.34 7.49
N SER A 168 -0.24 -15.06 7.74
CA SER A 168 -0.14 -14.48 9.08
C SER A 168 -1.51 -14.27 9.78
N LEU A 169 -2.64 -14.61 9.13
CA LEU A 169 -3.97 -14.47 9.74
C LEU A 169 -4.11 -15.28 11.03
N GLY A 170 -3.50 -16.46 11.09
CA GLY A 170 -3.49 -17.26 12.31
C GLY A 170 -2.67 -16.61 13.42
N CYS A 171 -1.53 -15.99 13.08
CA CYS A 171 -0.71 -15.22 14.02
C CYS A 171 -1.50 -14.05 14.60
N ALA A 172 -2.18 -13.27 13.76
CA ALA A 172 -3.02 -12.16 14.19
C ALA A 172 -4.14 -12.61 15.15
N LYS A 173 -4.79 -13.75 14.90
CA LYS A 173 -5.81 -14.33 15.81
C LYS A 173 -5.23 -14.64 17.19
N LEU A 174 -4.04 -15.24 17.23
CA LEU A 174 -3.38 -15.63 18.48
C LEU A 174 -2.92 -14.40 19.27
N LEU A 175 -2.31 -13.42 18.60
CA LEU A 175 -1.90 -12.16 19.22
C LEU A 175 -3.07 -11.46 19.90
N LEU A 176 -4.21 -11.32 19.22
CA LEU A 176 -5.39 -10.69 19.82
C LEU A 176 -5.97 -11.48 21.00
N ARG A 177 -5.92 -12.82 20.95
CA ARG A 177 -6.35 -13.67 22.06
C ARG A 177 -5.48 -13.49 23.30
N HIS A 178 -4.18 -13.23 23.11
CA HIS A 178 -3.21 -13.04 24.20
C HIS A 178 -3.06 -11.57 24.63
N GLY A 179 -3.95 -10.67 24.21
CA GLY A 179 -3.99 -9.30 24.70
C GLY A 179 -3.15 -8.29 23.91
N ALA A 180 -2.87 -8.56 22.64
CA ALA A 180 -2.29 -7.56 21.75
C ALA A 180 -3.21 -6.33 21.60
N ILE A 181 -2.64 -5.14 21.69
CA ILE A 181 -3.33 -3.86 21.55
C ILE A 181 -3.52 -3.58 20.06
N ILE A 182 -4.78 -3.55 19.61
CA ILE A 182 -5.15 -3.48 18.19
C ILE A 182 -4.76 -2.14 17.54
N ASP A 183 -5.05 -1.05 18.25
CA ASP A 183 -4.83 0.32 17.77
C ASP A 183 -3.48 0.88 18.27
N LEU A 184 -2.54 0.00 18.61
CA LEU A 184 -1.19 0.43 18.98
C LEU A 184 -0.54 1.08 17.76
N PRO A 185 -0.18 2.37 17.79
CA PRO A 185 0.50 2.99 16.66
C PRO A 185 1.94 2.50 16.58
N SER A 186 2.46 2.33 15.37
CA SER A 186 3.90 2.25 15.12
C SER A 186 4.60 3.53 15.58
N GLU A 187 5.84 3.44 16.06
CA GLU A 187 6.62 4.66 16.37
C GLU A 187 6.94 5.41 15.08
N ASP A 188 7.35 4.68 14.05
CA ASP A 188 7.58 5.20 12.72
C ASP A 188 6.26 5.29 11.94
N GLY A 189 5.74 6.50 11.82
CA GLY A 189 4.57 6.79 10.97
C GLY A 189 3.21 6.69 11.65
N GLY A 190 3.13 6.24 12.92
CA GLY A 190 1.86 6.20 13.66
C GLY A 190 0.81 5.27 13.05
N GLU A 191 1.25 4.25 12.31
CA GLU A 191 0.36 3.34 11.60
C GLU A 191 -0.16 2.27 12.55
N THR A 192 -1.45 1.95 12.46
CA THR A 192 -2.05 0.83 13.20
C THR A 192 -2.06 -0.44 12.35
N ALA A 193 -2.34 -1.59 12.96
CA ALA A 193 -2.48 -2.87 12.26
C ALA A 193 -3.50 -2.81 11.10
N LEU A 194 -4.54 -1.97 11.21
CA LEU A 194 -5.53 -1.76 10.15
C LEU A 194 -4.94 -1.02 8.94
N HIS A 195 -4.01 -0.08 9.14
CA HIS A 195 -3.30 0.61 8.05
C HIS A 195 -2.40 -0.35 7.28
N VAL A 196 -1.69 -1.23 7.99
CA VAL A 196 -0.87 -2.26 7.36
C VAL A 196 -1.74 -3.24 6.56
N ALA A 197 -2.85 -3.71 7.13
CA ALA A 197 -3.80 -4.55 6.41
C ALA A 197 -4.32 -3.86 5.14
N ALA A 198 -4.63 -2.57 5.21
CA ALA A 198 -5.04 -1.75 4.06
C ALA A 198 -3.95 -1.67 2.98
N ARG A 199 -2.69 -1.46 3.36
CA ARG A 199 -1.56 -1.39 2.41
C ARG A 199 -1.38 -2.70 1.62
N HIS A 200 -1.58 -3.84 2.27
CA HIS A 200 -1.44 -5.16 1.67
C HIS A 200 -2.78 -5.73 1.14
N CYS A 201 -3.88 -4.97 1.19
CA CYS A 201 -5.25 -5.41 0.88
C CYS A 201 -5.65 -6.74 1.55
N LEU A 202 -5.31 -6.92 2.83
CA LEU A 202 -5.64 -8.10 3.64
C LEU A 202 -7.07 -7.99 4.22
N TYR A 203 -8.06 -8.38 3.42
CA TYR A 203 -9.47 -8.32 3.80
C TYR A 203 -9.80 -9.10 5.08
N ASP A 204 -9.27 -10.32 5.23
CA ASP A 204 -9.58 -11.17 6.38
C ASP A 204 -8.98 -10.64 7.69
N HIS A 205 -7.76 -10.12 7.64
CA HIS A 205 -7.14 -9.44 8.79
C HIS A 205 -7.94 -8.22 9.19
N ALA A 206 -8.34 -7.38 8.24
CA ALA A 206 -9.14 -6.20 8.53
C ALA A 206 -10.50 -6.56 9.16
N ARG A 207 -11.18 -7.57 8.62
CA ARG A 207 -12.43 -8.08 9.21
C ARG A 207 -12.24 -8.57 10.63
N LEU A 208 -11.10 -9.19 10.93
CA LEU A 208 -10.74 -9.62 12.26
C LEU A 208 -10.46 -8.42 13.18
N TYR A 209 -9.65 -7.46 12.75
CA TYR A 209 -9.32 -6.26 13.55
C TYR A 209 -10.58 -5.45 13.88
N LEU A 210 -11.45 -5.21 12.89
CA LEU A 210 -12.71 -4.48 13.09
C LEU A 210 -13.67 -5.20 14.05
N ARG A 211 -13.70 -6.55 14.02
CA ARG A 211 -14.51 -7.34 14.97
C ARG A 211 -14.00 -7.24 16.41
N HIS A 212 -12.70 -7.03 16.58
CA HIS A 212 -12.08 -6.85 17.88
C HIS A 212 -12.07 -5.37 18.34
N GLY A 213 -12.68 -4.46 17.58
CA GLY A 213 -12.87 -3.06 17.97
C GLY A 213 -11.81 -2.09 17.47
N ALA A 214 -11.07 -2.43 16.40
CA ALA A 214 -10.15 -1.49 15.76
C ALA A 214 -10.85 -0.19 15.36
N CYS A 215 -10.21 0.94 15.63
CA CYS A 215 -10.69 2.24 15.21
C CYS A 215 -10.57 2.39 13.68
N VAL A 216 -11.72 2.46 13.00
CA VAL A 216 -11.82 2.51 11.54
C VAL A 216 -11.14 3.75 10.96
N ASP A 217 -11.34 4.89 11.61
CA ASP A 217 -10.82 6.21 11.22
C ASP A 217 -9.58 6.59 12.03
N ALA A 218 -8.83 5.59 12.53
CA ALA A 218 -7.50 5.83 13.07
C ALA A 218 -6.66 6.59 12.02
N ARG A 219 -5.89 7.57 12.48
CA ARG A 219 -5.07 8.44 11.63
C ARG A 219 -3.60 8.15 11.88
N SER A 220 -2.83 7.95 10.82
CA SER A 220 -1.38 7.90 10.87
C SER A 220 -0.78 9.29 11.15
N THR A 221 0.54 9.41 11.28
CA THR A 221 1.22 10.72 11.41
C THR A 221 1.01 11.62 10.19
N ARG A 222 0.78 11.02 9.00
CA ARG A 222 0.41 11.73 7.77
C ARG A 222 -1.08 12.00 7.66
N GLU A 223 -1.81 11.82 8.76
CA GLU A 223 -3.26 11.96 8.83
C GLU A 223 -4.03 11.02 7.87
N GLU A 224 -3.37 9.97 7.37
CA GLU A 224 -4.00 9.00 6.48
C GLU A 224 -4.86 8.02 7.27
N THR A 225 -6.02 7.67 6.73
CA THR A 225 -6.87 6.57 7.22
C THR A 225 -6.66 5.31 6.39
N ALA A 226 -7.06 4.16 6.92
CA ALA A 226 -7.02 2.88 6.19
C ALA A 226 -7.77 2.94 4.84
N LEU A 227 -8.91 3.64 4.79
CA LEU A 227 -9.67 3.86 3.55
C LEU A 227 -8.87 4.68 2.52
N GLY A 228 -8.17 5.72 2.98
CA GLY A 228 -7.30 6.53 2.13
C GLY A 228 -6.16 5.72 1.51
N ILE A 229 -5.49 4.86 2.31
CA ILE A 229 -4.40 3.99 1.84
C ILE A 229 -4.90 3.02 0.76
N LEU A 230 -6.05 2.36 0.97
CA LEU A 230 -6.65 1.44 0.00
C LEU A 230 -6.93 2.14 -1.34
N CYS A 231 -7.46 3.35 -1.28
CA CYS A 231 -7.82 4.11 -2.47
C CYS A 231 -6.60 4.60 -3.27
N GLY A 232 -5.42 4.67 -2.64
CA GLY A 232 -4.15 5.02 -3.33
C GLY A 232 -3.48 3.85 -4.06
N GLN A 233 -3.93 2.62 -3.83
CA GLN A 233 -3.30 1.42 -4.41
C GLN A 233 -3.57 1.29 -5.91
N ALA A 234 -2.63 0.67 -6.62
CA ALA A 234 -2.81 0.34 -8.03
C ALA A 234 -3.94 -0.69 -8.21
N PRO A 235 -4.70 -0.66 -9.33
CA PRO A 235 -5.93 -1.46 -9.51
C PRO A 235 -5.72 -2.98 -9.67
N GLY A 236 -4.49 -3.50 -9.58
CA GLY A 236 -4.21 -4.94 -9.69
C GLY A 236 -4.89 -5.80 -8.60
N THR A 237 -5.31 -5.18 -7.50
CA THR A 237 -6.03 -5.80 -6.37
C THR A 237 -7.50 -5.33 -6.29
N GLY A 238 -8.06 -4.87 -7.41
CA GLY A 238 -9.27 -4.04 -7.47
C GLY A 238 -10.53 -4.64 -6.80
N GLU A 239 -10.77 -5.95 -6.91
CA GLU A 239 -11.96 -6.57 -6.31
C GLU A 239 -11.84 -6.71 -4.79
N VAL A 240 -10.70 -7.20 -4.30
CA VAL A 240 -10.46 -7.38 -2.85
C VAL A 240 -10.42 -6.02 -2.15
N CYS A 241 -9.73 -5.02 -2.73
CA CYS A 241 -9.69 -3.69 -2.13
C CYS A 241 -11.09 -3.01 -2.19
N LEU A 242 -11.93 -3.28 -3.20
CA LEU A 242 -13.32 -2.81 -3.21
C LEU A 242 -14.14 -3.46 -2.09
N GLN A 243 -14.03 -4.78 -1.89
CA GLN A 243 -14.68 -5.47 -0.78
C GLN A 243 -14.22 -4.94 0.58
N PHE A 244 -12.93 -4.61 0.70
CA PHE A 244 -12.37 -4.00 1.89
C PHE A 244 -12.91 -2.56 2.09
N CYS A 245 -12.94 -1.72 1.06
CA CYS A 245 -13.59 -0.40 1.16
C CYS A 245 -15.08 -0.50 1.56
N GLN A 246 -15.80 -1.51 1.06
CA GLN A 246 -17.18 -1.79 1.47
C GLN A 246 -17.29 -2.20 2.93
N LEU A 247 -16.34 -3.02 3.43
CA LEU A 247 -16.25 -3.41 4.84
C LEU A 247 -15.98 -2.19 5.74
N LEU A 248 -15.01 -1.34 5.39
CA LEU A 248 -14.72 -0.12 6.14
C LEU A 248 -15.94 0.82 6.19
N ALA A 249 -16.60 1.04 5.05
CA ALA A 249 -17.81 1.85 4.99
C ALA A 249 -18.96 1.25 5.81
N ALA A 250 -19.09 -0.08 5.87
CA ALA A 250 -20.08 -0.74 6.72
C ALA A 250 -19.81 -0.55 8.22
N HIS A 251 -18.54 -0.35 8.60
CA HIS A 251 -18.11 0.00 9.96
C HIS A 251 -18.05 1.50 10.22
N GLY A 252 -18.54 2.35 9.31
CA GLY A 252 -18.70 3.78 9.51
C GLY A 252 -17.50 4.64 9.11
N ALA A 253 -16.59 4.14 8.27
CA ALA A 253 -15.45 4.92 7.79
C ALA A 253 -15.86 6.25 7.14
N ASP A 254 -15.14 7.31 7.46
CA ASP A 254 -15.31 8.61 6.83
C ASP A 254 -14.77 8.59 5.38
N VAL A 255 -15.69 8.75 4.42
CA VAL A 255 -15.39 8.75 2.99
C VAL A 255 -14.68 10.01 2.50
N ASP A 256 -14.73 11.10 3.28
CA ASP A 256 -14.11 12.37 2.96
C ASP A 256 -12.88 12.67 3.85
N ALA A 257 -12.40 11.66 4.59
CA ALA A 257 -11.23 11.76 5.45
C ALA A 257 -10.01 12.27 4.68
N ARG A 258 -9.48 13.42 5.10
CA ARG A 258 -8.36 14.08 4.42
C ARG A 258 -7.04 13.71 5.06
N ASP A 259 -6.00 13.52 4.24
CA ASP A 259 -4.62 13.37 4.72
C ASP A 259 -3.92 14.72 4.96
N GLU A 260 -2.64 14.69 5.31
CA GLU A 260 -1.79 15.87 5.56
C GLU A 260 -1.80 16.87 4.40
N THR A 261 -1.93 16.38 3.16
CA THR A 261 -1.98 17.20 1.94
C THR A 261 -3.40 17.61 1.56
N ARG A 262 -4.37 17.39 2.45
CA ARG A 262 -5.81 17.57 2.25
C ARG A 262 -6.41 16.71 1.13
N ARG A 263 -5.75 15.62 0.73
CA ARG A 263 -6.31 14.70 -0.27
C ARG A 263 -7.34 13.80 0.38
N SER A 264 -8.53 13.77 -0.20
CA SER A 264 -9.59 12.81 0.15
C SER A 264 -9.32 11.44 -0.48
N PRO A 265 -10.00 10.37 -0.04
CA PRO A 265 -9.89 9.04 -0.66
C PRO A 265 -10.25 9.07 -2.14
N LEU A 266 -11.16 9.96 -2.54
CA LEU A 266 -11.53 10.16 -3.94
C LEU A 266 -10.37 10.71 -4.78
N HIS A 267 -9.55 11.63 -4.25
CA HIS A 267 -8.33 12.09 -4.94
C HIS A 267 -7.37 10.94 -5.22
N LYS A 268 -7.17 10.07 -4.22
CA LYS A 268 -6.29 8.90 -4.31
C LYS A 268 -6.81 7.89 -5.32
N ALA A 269 -8.11 7.54 -5.26
CA ALA A 269 -8.75 6.63 -6.21
C ALA A 269 -8.67 7.15 -7.67
N CYS A 270 -8.88 8.44 -7.86
CA CYS A 270 -8.78 9.08 -9.17
C CYS A 270 -7.33 9.13 -9.69
N GLY A 271 -6.35 9.46 -8.84
CA GLY A 271 -4.93 9.41 -9.18
C GLY A 271 -4.41 7.98 -9.43
N ALA A 272 -5.03 6.98 -8.81
CA ALA A 272 -4.79 5.56 -9.07
C ALA A 272 -5.40 5.07 -10.39
N ALA A 273 -6.24 5.87 -11.05
CA ALA A 273 -7.10 5.49 -12.19
C ALA A 273 -8.05 4.32 -11.86
N ASN A 274 -8.49 4.21 -10.61
CA ASN A 274 -9.38 3.14 -10.16
C ASN A 274 -10.85 3.60 -10.22
N ALA A 275 -11.49 3.39 -11.37
CA ALA A 275 -12.87 3.82 -11.61
C ALA A 275 -13.91 3.12 -10.72
N SER A 276 -13.68 1.87 -10.32
CA SER A 276 -14.64 1.13 -9.47
C SER A 276 -14.63 1.68 -8.03
N LEU A 277 -13.45 1.96 -7.46
CA LEU A 277 -13.35 2.61 -6.16
C LEU A 277 -13.90 4.04 -6.20
N ALA A 278 -13.60 4.81 -7.25
CA ALA A 278 -14.17 6.15 -7.41
C ALA A 278 -15.71 6.11 -7.48
N CYS A 279 -16.28 5.16 -8.23
CA CYS A 279 -17.72 4.96 -8.30
C CYS A 279 -18.32 4.65 -6.93
N PHE A 280 -17.68 3.75 -6.16
CA PHE A 280 -18.11 3.40 -4.81
C PHE A 280 -18.10 4.61 -3.87
N LEU A 281 -17.01 5.39 -3.85
CA LEU A 281 -16.90 6.58 -3.01
C LEU A 281 -17.97 7.64 -3.36
N LEU A 282 -18.19 7.87 -4.67
CA LEU A 282 -19.20 8.80 -5.15
C LEU A 282 -20.63 8.36 -4.79
N GLN A 283 -20.92 7.06 -4.84
CA GLN A 283 -22.20 6.52 -4.37
C GLN A 283 -22.40 6.67 -2.86
N ARG A 284 -21.31 6.69 -2.09
CA ARG A 284 -21.34 6.95 -0.64
C ARG A 284 -21.36 8.44 -0.27
N GLY A 285 -21.39 9.32 -1.27
CA GLY A 285 -21.55 10.76 -1.06
C GLY A 285 -20.25 11.55 -0.93
N ALA A 286 -19.11 10.98 -1.32
CA ALA A 286 -17.83 11.70 -1.30
C ALA A 286 -17.88 13.01 -2.11
N ASP A 287 -17.21 14.04 -1.60
CA ASP A 287 -17.17 15.35 -2.24
C ASP A 287 -16.35 15.33 -3.53
N VAL A 288 -17.06 15.43 -4.66
CA VAL A 288 -16.51 15.44 -6.02
C VAL A 288 -15.60 16.64 -6.27
N ASN A 289 -15.84 17.75 -5.57
CA ASN A 289 -15.19 19.04 -5.80
C ASN A 289 -14.25 19.43 -4.65
N ALA A 290 -13.92 18.48 -3.77
CA ALA A 290 -12.90 18.70 -2.77
C ALA A 290 -11.59 19.14 -3.45
N ILE A 291 -10.83 20.00 -2.78
CA ILE A 291 -9.53 20.49 -3.26
C ILE A 291 -8.44 20.09 -2.29
N ASP A 292 -7.33 19.59 -2.82
CA ASP A 292 -6.12 19.32 -2.05
C ASP A 292 -5.35 20.63 -1.75
N TYR A 293 -4.24 20.52 -1.01
CA TYR A 293 -3.39 21.66 -0.65
C TYR A 293 -2.85 22.41 -1.89
N ASN A 294 -2.69 21.73 -3.02
CA ASN A 294 -2.22 22.31 -4.28
C ASN A 294 -3.35 22.92 -5.12
N GLY A 295 -4.59 22.92 -4.61
CA GLY A 295 -5.78 23.38 -5.33
C GLY A 295 -6.21 22.45 -6.47
N VAL A 296 -5.78 21.19 -6.44
CA VAL A 296 -6.13 20.17 -7.43
C VAL A 296 -7.37 19.44 -6.94
N SER A 297 -8.36 19.28 -7.82
CA SER A 297 -9.57 18.48 -7.56
C SER A 297 -9.35 17.00 -7.94
N PRO A 298 -10.25 16.07 -7.55
CA PRO A 298 -10.16 14.67 -7.96
C PRO A 298 -10.09 14.49 -9.48
N LEU A 299 -10.81 15.33 -10.23
CA LEU A 299 -10.74 15.37 -11.70
C LEU A 299 -9.35 15.80 -12.19
N GLY A 300 -8.73 16.78 -11.53
CA GLY A 300 -7.35 17.17 -11.79
C GLY A 300 -6.35 16.04 -11.56
N CYS A 301 -6.49 15.28 -10.47
CA CYS A 301 -5.64 14.11 -10.17
C CYS A 301 -5.79 13.00 -11.24
N ALA A 302 -7.01 12.73 -11.71
CA ALA A 302 -7.25 11.78 -12.80
C ALA A 302 -6.57 12.23 -14.10
N LEU A 303 -6.59 13.53 -14.42
CA LEU A 303 -5.97 14.06 -15.63
C LEU A 303 -4.44 14.05 -15.57
N GLN A 304 -3.85 14.39 -14.42
CA GLN A 304 -2.39 14.35 -14.24
C GLN A 304 -1.83 12.93 -14.36
N SER A 305 -2.58 11.92 -13.91
CA SER A 305 -2.18 10.51 -13.96
C SER A 305 -2.54 9.81 -15.27
N ALA A 306 -3.45 10.37 -16.06
CA ALA A 306 -4.00 9.74 -17.26
C ALA A 306 -2.95 9.36 -18.31
N ALA A 307 -1.93 10.20 -18.50
CA ALA A 307 -0.88 9.98 -19.50
C ALA A 307 -0.05 8.72 -19.21
N PHE A 308 0.21 8.45 -17.93
CA PHE A 308 1.06 7.36 -17.47
C PHE A 308 0.28 6.05 -17.28
N LYS A 309 -1.04 6.14 -17.03
CA LYS A 309 -1.89 4.99 -16.64
C LYS A 309 -2.91 4.61 -17.73
N ARG A 310 -2.51 4.66 -19.00
CA ARG A 310 -3.40 4.43 -20.16
C ARG A 310 -4.12 3.08 -20.11
N GLU A 311 -3.41 2.04 -19.66
CA GLU A 311 -3.91 0.67 -19.55
C GLU A 311 -5.10 0.54 -18.58
N LEU A 312 -5.17 1.43 -17.60
CA LEU A 312 -6.18 1.42 -16.53
C LEU A 312 -7.47 2.17 -16.90
N ARG A 313 -7.61 2.61 -18.16
CA ARG A 313 -8.79 3.32 -18.68
C ARG A 313 -9.22 4.52 -17.81
N PRO A 314 -8.34 5.52 -17.59
CA PRO A 314 -8.61 6.70 -16.76
C PRO A 314 -9.81 7.55 -17.23
N HIS A 315 -10.22 7.43 -18.50
CA HIS A 315 -11.41 8.09 -19.04
C HIS A 315 -12.69 7.71 -18.27
N LEU A 316 -12.80 6.48 -17.75
CA LEU A 316 -13.96 6.04 -16.97
C LEU A 316 -14.10 6.83 -15.66
N ALA A 317 -12.99 7.07 -14.95
CA ALA A 317 -13.00 7.86 -13.72
C ALA A 317 -13.42 9.32 -14.01
N ILE A 318 -12.91 9.91 -15.09
CA ILE A 318 -13.25 11.28 -15.51
C ILE A 318 -14.73 11.38 -15.91
N GLN A 319 -15.24 10.41 -16.66
CA GLN A 319 -16.65 10.31 -17.03
C GLN A 319 -17.54 10.25 -15.78
N LEU A 320 -17.19 9.41 -14.81
CA LEU A 320 -17.91 9.29 -13.54
C LEU A 320 -17.94 10.63 -12.79
N LEU A 321 -16.78 11.26 -12.59
CA LEU A 321 -16.69 12.55 -11.90
C LEU A 321 -17.58 13.63 -12.54
N LEU A 322 -17.56 13.75 -13.87
CA LEU A 322 -18.40 14.72 -14.58
C LEU A 322 -19.90 14.40 -14.47
N ASN A 323 -20.27 13.13 -14.36
CA ASN A 323 -21.66 12.69 -14.16
C ASN A 323 -22.16 12.89 -12.73
N HIS A 324 -21.24 12.96 -11.75
CA HIS A 324 -21.53 13.33 -10.37
C HIS A 324 -21.42 14.84 -10.11
N GLY A 325 -21.11 15.65 -11.14
CA GLY A 325 -21.12 17.11 -11.05
C GLY A 325 -19.77 17.75 -10.72
N SER A 326 -18.66 17.10 -11.07
CA SER A 326 -17.33 17.71 -11.00
C SER A 326 -17.30 19.05 -11.74
N GLN A 327 -16.60 20.02 -11.15
CA GLN A 327 -16.30 21.28 -11.80
C GLN A 327 -15.49 21.03 -13.07
N LYS A 328 -15.89 21.73 -14.14
CA LYS A 328 -15.25 21.65 -15.44
C LYS A 328 -13.97 22.47 -15.42
N ILE A 329 -13.02 22.07 -16.25
CA ILE A 329 -11.76 22.77 -16.42
C ILE A 329 -12.05 24.15 -17.04
N TRP A 330 -11.27 25.16 -16.67
CA TRP A 330 -11.40 26.47 -17.28
C TRP A 330 -11.07 26.37 -18.78
N PRO A 331 -11.94 26.84 -19.72
CA PRO A 331 -11.77 26.56 -21.16
C PRO A 331 -10.40 26.91 -21.77
N PRO A 332 -9.72 28.00 -21.37
CA PRO A 332 -8.37 28.31 -21.85
C PRO A 332 -7.29 27.35 -21.33
N ALA A 333 -7.50 26.73 -20.17
CA ALA A 333 -6.60 25.72 -19.63
C ALA A 333 -6.73 24.36 -20.36
N PHE A 334 -7.75 24.19 -21.21
CA PHE A 334 -7.96 22.98 -22.00
C PHE A 334 -6.76 22.62 -22.88
N VAL A 335 -6.00 23.62 -23.36
CA VAL A 335 -4.78 23.38 -24.15
C VAL A 335 -3.74 22.57 -23.38
N LYS A 336 -3.60 22.81 -22.06
CA LYS A 336 -2.67 22.04 -21.21
C LYS A 336 -3.11 20.59 -21.10
N VAL A 337 -4.42 20.39 -20.97
CA VAL A 337 -5.03 19.05 -20.91
C VAL A 337 -4.82 18.33 -22.23
N LEU A 338 -5.06 19.00 -23.36
CA LEU A 338 -4.83 18.47 -24.70
C LEU A 338 -3.38 18.00 -24.86
N LYS A 339 -2.39 18.79 -24.42
CA LYS A 339 -0.97 18.40 -24.44
C LYS A 339 -0.69 17.17 -23.58
N SER A 340 -1.20 17.15 -22.34
CA SER A 340 -0.93 16.06 -21.38
C SER A 340 -1.66 14.76 -21.70
N CYS A 341 -2.89 14.83 -22.22
CA CYS A 341 -3.80 13.70 -22.41
C CYS A 341 -3.98 13.35 -23.89
N ALA A 342 -3.17 13.89 -24.82
CA ALA A 342 -3.26 13.59 -26.25
C ALA A 342 -3.26 12.08 -26.53
N ALA A 343 -2.47 11.33 -25.75
CA ALA A 343 -2.35 9.89 -25.87
C ALA A 343 -3.65 9.11 -25.55
N VAL A 344 -4.67 9.75 -24.96
CA VAL A 344 -5.95 9.12 -24.58
C VAL A 344 -7.10 9.99 -25.12
N PRO A 345 -7.46 9.85 -26.41
CA PRO A 345 -8.47 10.69 -27.06
C PRO A 345 -9.85 10.60 -26.39
N GLU A 346 -10.17 9.48 -25.73
CA GLU A 346 -11.42 9.28 -25.01
C GLU A 346 -11.60 10.32 -23.89
N ILE A 347 -10.52 10.75 -23.24
CA ILE A 347 -10.57 11.80 -22.22
C ILE A 347 -10.92 13.14 -22.84
N ILE A 348 -10.28 13.46 -23.97
CA ILE A 348 -10.52 14.70 -24.71
C ILE A 348 -11.97 14.74 -25.17
N GLU A 349 -12.47 13.62 -25.69
CA GLU A 349 -13.86 13.46 -26.09
C GLU A 349 -14.82 13.73 -24.93
N VAL A 350 -14.67 13.00 -23.82
CA VAL A 350 -15.51 13.12 -22.62
C VAL A 350 -15.53 14.56 -22.09
N LEU A 351 -14.35 15.18 -21.99
CA LEU A 351 -14.23 16.56 -21.51
C LEU A 351 -14.88 17.55 -22.47
N PHE A 352 -14.53 17.51 -23.76
CA PHE A 352 -15.05 18.43 -24.77
C PHE A 352 -16.58 18.35 -24.87
N ASN A 353 -17.10 17.12 -24.82
CA ASN A 353 -18.52 16.82 -24.83
C ASN A 353 -19.27 17.34 -23.59
N SER A 354 -18.58 17.62 -22.48
CA SER A 354 -19.19 18.19 -21.28
C SER A 354 -19.51 19.69 -21.41
N TYR A 355 -18.93 20.40 -22.37
CA TYR A 355 -19.15 21.84 -22.59
C TYR A 355 -20.27 22.08 -23.59
N SER A 356 -20.98 23.20 -23.45
CA SER A 356 -21.95 23.65 -24.46
C SER A 356 -21.24 24.09 -25.74
N GLN A 357 -20.21 24.93 -25.58
CA GLN A 357 -19.42 25.48 -26.67
C GLN A 357 -17.99 25.78 -26.19
N ILE A 358 -16.99 25.34 -26.95
CA ILE A 358 -15.59 25.75 -26.82
C ILE A 358 -15.09 26.06 -28.23
N HIS A 359 -14.39 27.19 -28.38
CA HIS A 359 -13.75 27.54 -29.65
C HIS A 359 -12.42 26.80 -29.77
N ILE A 360 -12.33 25.90 -30.75
CA ILE A 360 -11.08 25.25 -31.12
C ILE A 360 -10.24 26.25 -31.89
N SER A 361 -9.01 26.50 -31.42
CA SER A 361 -8.04 27.34 -32.12
C SER A 361 -7.09 26.47 -32.94
N GLU A 362 -6.60 26.98 -34.06
CA GLU A 362 -5.57 26.32 -34.88
C GLU A 362 -4.30 25.98 -34.07
N LYS A 363 -3.97 26.77 -33.05
CA LYS A 363 -2.85 26.52 -32.12
C LYS A 363 -3.00 25.22 -31.31
N TRP A 364 -4.18 24.60 -31.31
CA TRP A 364 -4.41 23.32 -30.64
C TRP A 364 -3.90 22.15 -31.47
N ALA A 365 -3.74 22.31 -32.79
CA ALA A 365 -3.12 21.29 -33.64
C ALA A 365 -1.65 21.10 -33.26
N GLU A 366 -0.92 22.18 -33.00
CA GLU A 366 0.49 22.16 -32.55
C GLU A 366 0.67 21.50 -31.15
N ALA A 367 -0.40 21.38 -30.38
CA ALA A 367 -0.37 20.78 -29.06
C ALA A 367 -0.43 19.24 -29.09
N VAL A 368 -0.77 18.63 -30.23
CA VAL A 368 -0.88 17.18 -30.40
C VAL A 368 0.38 16.66 -31.10
N PRO A 369 1.14 15.74 -30.48
CA PRO A 369 2.29 15.13 -31.15
C PRO A 369 1.88 14.40 -32.43
N GLU A 370 2.67 14.52 -33.50
CA GLU A 370 2.35 13.94 -34.82
C GLU A 370 2.12 12.42 -34.75
N GLU A 371 2.93 11.71 -33.95
CA GLU A 371 2.80 10.27 -33.73
C GLU A 371 1.42 9.89 -33.16
N VAL A 372 0.91 10.69 -32.24
CA VAL A 372 -0.39 10.49 -31.60
C VAL A 372 -1.52 10.84 -32.56
N PHE A 373 -1.34 11.90 -33.35
CA PHE A 373 -2.28 12.30 -34.40
C PHE A 373 -2.44 11.16 -35.43
N GLN A 374 -1.35 10.58 -35.92
CA GLN A 374 -1.39 9.46 -36.86
C GLN A 374 -2.08 8.24 -36.26
N ARG A 375 -1.80 7.92 -34.99
CA ARG A 375 -2.40 6.77 -34.31
C ARG A 375 -3.91 6.92 -34.09
N HIS A 376 -4.41 8.14 -33.90
CA HIS A 376 -5.81 8.44 -33.62
C HIS A 376 -6.41 9.40 -34.66
N GLN A 377 -6.06 9.21 -35.93
CA GLN A 377 -6.36 10.14 -37.02
C GLN A 377 -7.86 10.43 -37.14
N LEU A 378 -8.71 9.40 -37.11
CA LEU A 378 -10.16 9.55 -37.24
C LEU A 378 -10.76 10.48 -36.18
N PHE A 379 -10.28 10.35 -34.93
CA PHE A 379 -10.75 11.19 -33.83
C PHE A 379 -10.31 12.63 -34.01
N TYR A 380 -9.01 12.87 -34.27
CA TYR A 380 -8.47 14.21 -34.37
C TYR A 380 -8.95 14.96 -35.61
N GLU A 381 -9.12 14.29 -36.75
CA GLU A 381 -9.74 14.90 -37.93
C GLU A 381 -11.19 15.33 -37.65
N SER A 382 -11.97 14.48 -36.99
CA SER A 382 -13.32 14.84 -36.56
C SER A 382 -13.32 16.00 -35.57
N PHE A 383 -12.36 16.01 -34.64
CA PHE A 383 -12.24 17.04 -33.62
C PHE A 383 -11.89 18.40 -34.24
N PHE A 384 -10.88 18.48 -35.10
CA PHE A 384 -10.47 19.73 -35.73
C PHE A 384 -11.44 20.23 -36.81
N ARG A 385 -12.25 19.35 -37.42
CA ARG A 385 -13.35 19.76 -38.32
C ARG A 385 -14.40 20.62 -37.60
N LEU A 386 -14.49 20.52 -36.28
CA LEU A 386 -15.38 21.37 -35.47
C LEU A 386 -14.83 22.80 -35.27
N ALA A 387 -13.61 23.09 -35.73
CA ALA A 387 -13.08 24.45 -35.70
C ALA A 387 -13.92 25.38 -36.58
N GLY A 388 -14.47 26.44 -35.98
CA GLY A 388 -15.29 27.43 -36.69
C GLY A 388 -16.71 26.98 -37.04
N THR A 389 -17.15 25.78 -36.66
CA THR A 389 -18.52 25.30 -36.91
C THR A 389 -19.37 25.28 -35.63
N ALA A 390 -20.69 25.44 -35.79
CA ALA A 390 -21.63 25.33 -34.68
C ALA A 390 -21.81 23.86 -34.28
N ARG A 391 -21.96 23.59 -32.98
CA ARG A 391 -22.25 22.24 -32.48
C ARG A 391 -23.64 21.79 -32.95
N SER A 392 -23.79 20.48 -33.17
CA SER A 392 -25.07 19.89 -33.55
C SER A 392 -26.17 20.17 -32.52
N LEU A 393 -27.43 20.24 -32.98
CA LEU A 393 -28.58 20.44 -32.09
C LEU A 393 -28.69 19.32 -31.05
N GLN A 394 -28.32 18.09 -31.43
CA GLN A 394 -28.23 16.94 -30.53
C GLN A 394 -27.26 17.19 -29.36
N HIS A 395 -26.08 17.78 -29.63
CA HIS A 395 -25.12 18.15 -28.59
C HIS A 395 -25.66 19.23 -27.65
N LEU A 396 -26.34 20.24 -28.19
CA LEU A 396 -26.96 21.30 -27.38
C LEU A 396 -28.09 20.72 -26.50
N CYS A 397 -28.87 19.77 -27.01
CA CYS A 397 -29.85 19.02 -26.22
C CYS A 397 -29.18 18.25 -25.07
N ARG A 398 -28.09 17.51 -25.32
CA ARG A 398 -27.33 16.86 -24.24
C ARG A 398 -26.85 17.84 -23.19
N SER A 399 -26.25 18.96 -23.62
CA SER A 399 -25.72 19.98 -22.71
C SER A 399 -26.81 20.59 -21.83
N THR A 400 -27.98 20.88 -22.42
CA THR A 400 -29.13 21.42 -21.68
C THR A 400 -29.73 20.41 -20.70
N ILE A 401 -29.89 19.14 -21.10
CA ILE A 401 -30.36 18.07 -20.21
C ILE A 401 -29.40 17.89 -19.02
N ARG A 402 -28.10 17.79 -19.27
CA ARG A 402 -27.08 17.68 -18.21
C ARG A 402 -27.07 18.91 -17.30
N LYS A 403 -27.24 20.11 -17.86
CA LYS A 403 -27.35 21.35 -17.07
C LYS A 403 -28.57 21.32 -16.14
N LYS A 404 -29.69 20.73 -16.56
CA LYS A 404 -30.87 20.57 -15.70
C LYS A 404 -30.68 19.53 -14.60
N PHE A 405 -30.02 18.41 -14.88
CA PHE A 405 -29.81 17.35 -13.88
C PHE A 405 -28.63 17.59 -12.94
N GLY A 406 -27.66 18.44 -13.33
CA GLY A 406 -26.55 18.84 -12.47
C GLY A 406 -25.72 17.65 -11.97
N SER A 407 -25.50 17.55 -10.66
CA SER A 407 -24.76 16.45 -10.02
C SER A 407 -25.48 15.10 -10.05
N LYS A 408 -26.77 15.07 -10.41
CA LYS A 408 -27.60 13.87 -10.39
C LYS A 408 -27.72 13.20 -11.76
N CYS A 409 -26.85 13.55 -12.71
CA CYS A 409 -26.85 12.94 -14.05
C CYS A 409 -26.74 11.41 -13.97
N HIS A 410 -25.88 10.89 -13.08
CA HIS A 410 -25.69 9.45 -12.89
C HIS A 410 -26.95 8.69 -12.44
N CYS A 411 -27.83 9.29 -11.63
CA CYS A 411 -29.07 8.66 -11.17
C CYS A 411 -30.28 8.94 -12.08
N LEU A 412 -30.40 10.16 -12.60
CA LEU A 412 -31.62 10.60 -13.30
C LEU A 412 -31.66 10.18 -14.77
N ILE A 413 -30.50 10.13 -15.44
CA ILE A 413 -30.44 9.79 -16.86
C ILE A 413 -30.87 8.34 -17.12
N PRO A 414 -30.47 7.33 -16.33
CA PRO A 414 -30.95 5.95 -16.49
C PRO A 414 -32.45 5.76 -16.28
N LEU A 415 -33.13 6.71 -15.61
CA LEU A 415 -34.58 6.63 -15.38
C LEU A 415 -35.41 7.18 -16.55
N LEU A 416 -34.77 7.82 -17.54
CA LEU A 416 -35.47 8.33 -18.71
C LEU A 416 -35.97 7.18 -19.60
N PRO A 417 -37.18 7.28 -20.18
CA PRO A 417 -37.71 6.26 -21.09
C PRO A 417 -37.08 6.43 -22.49
N VAL A 418 -35.76 6.27 -22.61
CA VAL A 418 -35.01 6.40 -23.86
C VAL A 418 -34.17 5.13 -24.13
N PRO A 419 -33.82 4.85 -25.40
CA PRO A 419 -32.93 3.73 -25.72
C PRO A 419 -31.54 3.85 -25.07
N LYS A 420 -30.91 2.70 -24.79
CA LYS A 420 -29.54 2.60 -24.22
C LYS A 420 -28.49 3.49 -24.93
N PRO A 421 -28.44 3.59 -26.27
CA PRO A 421 -27.48 4.49 -26.93
C PRO A 421 -27.64 5.95 -26.52
N LEU A 422 -28.87 6.42 -26.28
CA LEU A 422 -29.11 7.79 -25.83
C LEU A 422 -28.72 7.98 -24.36
N HIS A 423 -28.89 6.97 -23.51
CA HIS A 423 -28.34 7.00 -22.15
C HIS A 423 -26.81 7.14 -22.16
N ASP A 424 -26.14 6.30 -22.94
CA ASP A 424 -24.68 6.31 -23.10
C ASP A 424 -24.17 7.66 -23.60
N TYR A 425 -24.85 8.22 -24.62
CA TYR A 425 -24.55 9.55 -25.15
C TYR A 425 -24.69 10.67 -24.11
N LEU A 426 -25.80 10.64 -23.34
CA LEU A 426 -26.06 11.62 -22.27
C LEU A 426 -25.06 11.49 -21.11
N LEU A 427 -24.57 10.28 -20.83
CA LEU A 427 -23.58 9.96 -19.80
C LEU A 427 -22.12 10.16 -20.25
N LEU A 428 -21.87 10.75 -21.43
CA LEU A 428 -20.53 11.02 -21.99
C LEU A 428 -19.72 9.75 -22.23
N LYS A 429 -20.34 8.65 -22.67
CA LYS A 429 -19.55 7.49 -23.12
C LYS A 429 -18.81 7.86 -24.42
N PRO A 430 -17.50 7.55 -24.53
CA PRO A 430 -16.74 7.88 -25.73
C PRO A 430 -17.18 6.99 -26.92
N GLU A 431 -17.42 7.62 -28.07
CA GLU A 431 -17.78 6.99 -29.34
C GLU A 431 -16.59 6.94 -30.31
N GLY A 432 -15.48 7.63 -29.99
CA GLY A 432 -14.28 7.72 -30.82
C GLY A 432 -14.37 8.80 -31.91
N VAL A 433 -15.48 9.55 -31.96
CA VAL A 433 -15.76 10.62 -32.93
C VAL A 433 -16.52 11.72 -32.20
N VAL A 434 -16.28 12.98 -32.58
CA VAL A 434 -16.97 14.13 -31.98
C VAL A 434 -17.99 14.69 -32.97
N LEU A 435 -19.28 14.47 -32.69
CA LEU A 435 -20.45 14.96 -33.46
C LEU A 435 -20.93 16.33 -33.01
#